data_AF-A0A2A5M654-F1
#
_entry.id   AF-A0A2A5M654-F1
#
_cell.length_a   1.000
_cell.length_b   1.000
_cell.length_c   1.000
_cell.angle_alpha   90.00
_cell.angle_beta   90.00
_cell.angle_gamma   90.00
#
_symmetry.space_group_name_H-M   'P 1'
#
loop_
_entity.id
_entity.type
_entity.pdbx_description
1 polymer ?
#
loop_
_entity_poly.entity_id
_entity_poly.type
_entity_poly.pdbx_seq_one_letter_code
_entity_poly.pdbx_strand_id
1 'polypeptide(L)' 'VVDLHITQITNKMLVASMHLKVKVCDLKEFEKLSQDLSHKLLHEFEIGHITIQPIRSENEI' A
#
# COMPACT_ATOMS: atom_id res chain seq x y z
N VAL A 1 -8.38 -4.26 -1.20
CA VAL A 1 -7.43 -3.87 -2.27
C VAL A 1 -8.22 -3.79 -3.56
N VAL A 2 -8.16 -2.66 -4.26
CA VAL A 2 -8.82 -2.48 -5.57
C VAL A 2 -7.89 -2.99 -6.67
N ASP A 3 -6.61 -2.69 -6.54
CA ASP A 3 -5.58 -3.07 -7.48
C ASP A 3 -4.22 -3.20 -6.77
N LEU A 4 -3.37 -4.11 -7.25
CA LEU A 4 -2.04 -4.39 -6.72
C LEU A 4 -1.14 -4.84 -7.87
N HIS A 5 -0.09 -4.05 -8.10
CA HIS A 5 0.96 -4.34 -9.05
C HIS A 5 2.25 -4.58 -8.29
N ILE A 6 2.93 -5.69 -8.60
CA ILE A 6 4.24 -6.02 -8.03
C ILE A 6 5.22 -6.16 -9.20
N THR A 7 6.33 -5.42 -9.11
CA THR A 7 7.38 -5.43 -10.13
C THR A 7 8.71 -5.72 -9.47
N GLN A 8 9.53 -6.52 -10.15
CA GLN A 8 10.93 -6.71 -9.77
C GLN A 8 11.80 -5.71 -10.52
N ILE A 9 12.54 -4.87 -9.79
CA ILE A 9 13.40 -3.83 -10.40
C ILE A 9 14.87 -4.26 -10.49
N THR A 10 15.34 -5.13 -9.60
CA THR A 10 16.68 -5.75 -9.65
C THR A 10 16.62 -7.18 -9.09
N ASN A 11 17.73 -7.92 -9.12
CA ASN A 11 17.79 -9.25 -8.52
C ASN A 11 17.40 -9.18 -7.03
N LYS A 12 16.28 -9.82 -6.67
CA LYS A 12 15.66 -9.84 -5.33
C LYS A 12 15.10 -8.51 -4.79
N MET A 13 14.90 -7.48 -5.62
CA MET A 13 14.22 -6.26 -5.18
C MET A 13 12.83 -6.16 -5.80
N LEU A 14 11.82 -6.40 -4.96
CA LEU A 14 10.41 -6.26 -5.32
C LEU A 14 9.88 -4.91 -4.85
N VAL A 15 9.08 -4.28 -5.70
CA VAL A 15 8.32 -3.06 -5.38
C VAL A 15 6.84 -3.30 -5.64
N ALA A 16 5.99 -2.74 -4.80
CA ALA A 16 4.54 -2.85 -4.94
C ALA A 16 3.88 -1.47 -5.07
N SER A 17 2.93 -1.36 -5.99
CA SER A 17 2.03 -0.22 -6.13
C SER A 17 0.61 -0.73 -5.92
N MET A 18 -0.14 -0.13 -5.01
CA MET A 18 -1.48 -0.60 -4.67
C MET A 18 -2.48 0.52 -4.52
N HIS A 19 -3.70 0.23 -4.95
CA HIS A 19 -4.87 1.07 -4.75
C HIS A 19 -5.74 0.47 -3.64
N LEU A 20 -5.92 1.22 -2.56
CA LEU A 20 -6.70 0.77 -1.40
C LEU A 20 -7.97 1.58 -1.24
N LYS A 21 -9.11 0.91 -1.29
CA LYS A 21 -10.38 1.48 -0.81
C LYS A 21 -10.40 1.36 0.71
N VAL A 22 -10.18 2.48 1.39
CA VAL A 22 -10.11 2.54 2.85
C VAL A 22 -11.02 3.66 3.35
N LYS A 23 -11.78 3.39 4.42
CA LYS A 23 -12.54 4.41 5.14
C LYS A 23 -11.61 5.07 6.14
N VAL A 24 -10.72 5.93 5.64
CA VAL A 24 -9.80 6.69 6.49
C VAL A 24 -10.43 8.04 6.74
N CYS A 25 -10.77 8.31 8.01
CA CYS A 25 -11.29 9.60 8.42
C CYS A 25 -10.16 10.59 8.80
N ASP A 26 -8.98 10.07 9.19
CA ASP A 26 -7.82 10.85 9.62
C ASP A 26 -6.52 10.37 8.95
N LEU A 27 -5.68 11.31 8.52
CA LEU A 27 -4.37 11.06 7.91
C LEU A 27 -3.48 10.18 8.79
N LYS A 28 -3.55 10.32 10.13
CA LYS A 28 -2.74 9.51 11.07
C LYS A 28 -3.09 8.02 11.01
N GLU A 29 -4.37 7.69 10.84
CA GLU A 29 -4.81 6.30 10.71
C GLU A 29 -4.25 5.67 9.43
N PHE A 30 -4.22 6.44 8.34
CA PHE A 30 -3.63 5.98 7.08
C PHE A 30 -2.12 5.85 7.15
N GLU A 31 -1.43 6.76 7.83
CA GLU A 31 0.02 6.66 8.03
C GLU A 31 0.36 5.38 8.80
N LYS A 32 -0.37 5.09 9.89
CA LYS A 32 -0.19 3.85 10.66
C LYS A 32 -0.46 2.61 9.81
N LEU A 33 -1.55 2.60 9.06
CA LEU A 33 -1.87 1.51 8.13
C LEU A 33 -0.74 1.29 7.11
N SER A 34 -0.19 2.38 6.56
CA SER A 34 0.87 2.34 5.56
C SER A 34 2.17 1.78 6.14
N GLN A 35 2.52 2.14 7.37
CA GLN A 35 3.68 1.60 8.08
C GLN A 35 3.49 0.11 8.44
N ASP A 36 2.32 -0.27 8.92
CA ASP A 36 2.04 -1.68 9.26
C ASP A 36 2.09 -2.57 8.01
N LEU A 37 1.58 -2.08 6.87
CA LEU A 37 1.65 -2.77 5.58
C LEU A 37 3.08 -2.85 5.06
N SER A 38 3.87 -1.78 5.14
CA SER A 38 5.26 -1.79 4.66
C SER A 38 6.11 -2.81 5.42
N HIS A 39 5.98 -2.88 6.74
CA HIS A 39 6.69 -3.86 7.55
C HIS A 39 6.29 -5.31 7.21
N LYS A 40 5.00 -5.59 7.06
CA LYS A 40 4.54 -6.94 6.68
C LYS A 40 5.02 -7.35 5.30
N LEU A 41 4.88 -6.45 4.32
CA LEU A 41 5.25 -6.74 2.93
C LEU A 41 6.76 -6.92 2.76
N LEU A 42 7.56 -6.18 3.53
CA LEU A 42 9.00 -6.40 3.59
C LEU A 42 9.34 -7.76 4.22
N HIS A 43 8.78 -8.07 5.39
CA HIS A 43 9.18 -9.25 6.16
C HIS A 43 8.69 -10.57 5.56
N GLU A 44 7.47 -10.58 5.00
CA GLU A 44 6.85 -11.81 4.48
C GLU A 44 7.13 -12.03 2.99
N PHE A 45 7.42 -10.96 2.23
CA PHE A 45 7.50 -11.03 0.76
C PHE A 45 8.73 -10.34 0.16
N GLU A 46 9.66 -9.84 0.98
CA GLU A 46 10.87 -9.11 0.53
C GLU A 46 10.56 -7.89 -0.36
N ILE A 47 9.36 -7.30 -0.20
CA ILE A 47 8.98 -6.09 -0.93
C ILE A 47 9.58 -4.87 -0.24
N GLY A 48 10.65 -4.34 -0.83
CA GLY A 48 11.46 -3.26 -0.25
C GLY A 48 10.86 -1.87 -0.37
N HIS A 49 9.91 -1.66 -1.28
CA HIS A 49 9.24 -0.37 -1.45
C HIS A 49 7.77 -0.57 -1.80
N ILE A 50 6.91 0.21 -1.14
CA ILE A 50 5.48 0.19 -1.41
C ILE A 50 4.96 1.60 -1.66
N THR A 51 4.13 1.75 -2.68
CA THR A 51 3.33 2.95 -2.93
C THR A 51 1.87 2.60 -2.71
N ILE A 52 1.21 3.32 -1.81
CA ILE A 52 -0.20 3.12 -1.47
C ILE A 52 -0.98 4.36 -1.91
N GLN A 53 -1.91 4.17 -2.83
CA GLN A 53 -2.85 5.20 -3.22
C GLN A 53 -4.23 4.90 -2.61
N PRO A 54 -4.72 5.73 -1.67
CA PRO A 54 -6.06 5.57 -1.16
C PRO A 54 -7.07 6.02 -2.22
N ILE A 55 -8.04 5.15 -2.53
CA ILE A 55 -9.21 5.51 -3.34
C ILE A 55 -10.30 5.95 -2.37
N ARG A 56 -10.66 7.23 -2.42
CA ARG A 56 -11.90 7.72 -1.80
C ARG A 56 -13.07 7.12 -2.56
N SER A 57 -14.09 6.64 -1.86
CA SER A 57 -15.31 6.21 -2.55
C SER A 57 -15.92 7.43 -3.24
N GLU A 58 -16.15 7.39 -4.55
CA GLU A 58 -16.71 8.49 -5.34
C GLU A 58 -18.16 8.89 -4.97
N ASN A 59 -18.64 8.51 -3.78
CA ASN A 59 -20.00 8.79 -3.27
C ASN A 59 -20.02 9.48 -1.90
N GLU A 60 -18.94 10.13 -1.46
CA GLU A 60 -18.99 11.04 -0.30
C GLU A 60 -19.10 12.48 -0.80
N ILE A 61 -20.36 12.95 -0.91
CA ILE A 61 -20.76 14.36 -1.05
C ILE A 61 -20.65 15.01 0.32
#